data_AF-A0A966KLA0-F1
#
_entry.id   AF-A0A966KLA0-F1
#
_cell.length_a   1.000
_cell.length_b   1.000
_cell.length_c   1.000
_cell.angle_alpha   90.00
_cell.angle_beta   90.00
_cell.angle_gamma   90.00
#
_symmetry.space_group_name_H-M   'P 1'
#
loop_
_entity.id
_entity.type
_entity.pdbx_description
1 polymer ?
#
loop_
_entity_poly.entity_id
_entity_poly.type
_entity_poly.pdbx_seq_one_letter_code
_entity_poly.pdbx_strand_id
1 'polypeptide(L)'
;EGDWLTASLIYNTSKALDSIETSTLVLLGEFLEIDEATQKIFPTPEINLSPLDFKLYETLGYHIVREDLANAFIFSDLSGENGWYAQLTAAEKLAEYGVIDANRFLGIFTAYEPPSSSGIWERVIAIQRLDKALSSSTSTKDVDLALRNAWQLFRSTANSSIFAEIFTPRLLETKLTPNSEIMAIKIGMLSSNYNNIISNPLAINALEPIIFAFTNREVQFVKPKNTLEKTLLDAFYRPRVPSYVRLQLADGKLGEVILNALIQLERGISGDMQDLLESISTLRHVGLERVSQRTALWLILSEA
;
A
#
# COMPACT_ATOMS: atom_id res chain seq x y z
N GLU A 1 -27.58 27.77 1.90
CA GLU A 1 -27.33 28.86 0.93
C GLU A 1 -25.97 29.47 1.23
N GLY A 2 -25.22 29.86 0.21
CA GLY A 2 -23.91 30.51 0.38
C GLY A 2 -24.06 32.03 0.51
N ASP A 3 -23.30 32.65 1.41
CA ASP A 3 -23.26 34.10 1.61
C ASP A 3 -22.08 34.73 0.83
N TRP A 4 -22.35 35.08 -0.44
CA TRP A 4 -21.35 35.62 -1.35
C TRP A 4 -20.82 36.99 -0.89
N LEU A 5 -21.69 37.84 -0.31
CA LEU A 5 -21.30 39.19 0.15
C LEU A 5 -20.27 39.10 1.27
N THR A 6 -20.50 38.23 2.25
CA THR A 6 -19.54 37.99 3.33
C THR A 6 -18.25 37.39 2.79
N ALA A 7 -18.32 36.44 1.84
CA ALA A 7 -17.14 35.85 1.23
C ALA A 7 -16.27 36.87 0.48
N SER A 8 -16.90 37.76 -0.31
CA SER A 8 -16.22 38.85 -1.02
C SER A 8 -15.59 39.87 -0.07
N LEU A 9 -16.25 40.19 1.04
CA LEU A 9 -15.69 41.08 2.07
C LEU A 9 -14.45 40.46 2.73
N ILE A 10 -14.53 39.18 3.12
CA ILE A 10 -13.40 38.45 3.70
C ILE A 10 -12.24 38.39 2.70
N TYR A 11 -12.51 38.07 1.43
CA TYR A 11 -11.51 38.06 0.36
C TYR A 11 -10.73 39.38 0.27
N ASN A 12 -11.45 40.50 0.14
CA ASN A 12 -10.83 41.83 0.02
C ASN A 12 -10.05 42.21 1.29
N THR A 13 -10.55 41.84 2.47
CA THR A 13 -9.87 42.08 3.75
C THR A 13 -8.57 41.27 3.84
N SER A 14 -8.63 39.98 3.50
CA SER A 14 -7.47 39.09 3.54
C SER A 14 -6.38 39.52 2.55
N LYS A 15 -6.78 40.00 1.36
CA LYS A 15 -5.89 40.60 0.36
C LYS A 15 -5.23 41.89 0.86
N ALA A 16 -6.01 42.78 1.49
CA ALA A 16 -5.46 44.04 2.03
C ALA A 16 -4.49 43.83 3.20
N LEU A 17 -4.66 42.75 3.96
CA LEU A 17 -3.83 42.39 5.11
C LEU A 17 -2.66 41.45 4.77
N ASP A 18 -2.54 41.00 3.52
CA ASP A 18 -1.53 40.01 3.07
C ASP A 18 -1.50 38.74 3.94
N SER A 19 -2.69 38.29 4.34
CA SER A 19 -2.88 37.20 5.33
C SER A 19 -3.00 35.80 4.72
N ILE A 20 -3.05 35.72 3.39
CA ILE A 20 -3.18 34.48 2.62
C ILE A 20 -2.16 34.54 1.48
N GLU A 21 -1.56 33.40 1.13
CA GLU A 21 -0.64 33.32 0.00
C GLU A 21 -1.29 33.78 -1.31
N THR A 22 -0.50 34.47 -2.14
CA THR A 22 -0.96 35.04 -3.41
C THR A 22 -1.55 33.98 -4.35
N SER A 23 -0.98 32.77 -4.37
CA SER A 23 -1.46 31.64 -5.16
C SER A 23 -2.90 31.25 -4.79
N THR A 24 -3.19 31.09 -3.50
CA THR A 24 -4.53 30.81 -2.97
C THR A 24 -5.50 31.97 -3.22
N LEU A 25 -5.05 33.21 -3.08
CA LEU A 25 -5.88 34.40 -3.38
C LEU A 25 -6.32 34.47 -4.84
N VAL A 26 -5.47 34.04 -5.78
CA VAL A 26 -5.86 33.96 -7.21
C VAL A 26 -6.96 32.94 -7.42
N LEU A 27 -6.85 31.74 -6.82
CA LEU A 27 -7.87 30.70 -6.93
C LEU A 27 -9.20 31.09 -6.27
N LEU A 28 -9.15 31.73 -5.10
CA LEU A 28 -10.33 32.22 -4.39
C LEU A 28 -11.04 33.33 -5.18
N GLY A 29 -10.28 34.24 -5.80
CA GLY A 29 -10.83 35.30 -6.64
C GLY A 29 -11.61 34.72 -7.82
N GLU A 30 -11.04 33.70 -8.49
CA GLU A 30 -11.71 32.99 -9.58
C GLU A 30 -12.96 32.26 -9.11
N PHE A 31 -12.87 31.52 -8.00
CA PHE A 31 -14.00 30.78 -7.43
C PHE A 31 -15.16 31.68 -7.01
N LEU A 32 -14.87 32.89 -6.53
CA LEU A 32 -15.87 33.89 -6.16
C LEU A 32 -16.32 34.76 -7.34
N GLU A 33 -15.77 34.55 -8.53
CA GLU A 33 -16.01 35.36 -9.74
C GLU A 33 -15.71 36.86 -9.52
N ILE A 34 -14.67 37.18 -8.74
CA ILE A 34 -14.22 38.55 -8.50
C ILE A 34 -13.32 38.96 -9.67
N ASP A 35 -13.84 39.81 -10.54
CA ASP A 35 -13.18 40.21 -11.79
C ASP A 35 -11.98 41.14 -11.51
N GLU A 36 -10.76 40.70 -11.83
CA GLU A 36 -9.55 41.52 -11.76
C GLU A 36 -8.95 41.73 -13.16
N ALA A 37 -8.52 42.96 -13.45
CA ALA A 37 -8.02 43.38 -14.76
C ALA A 37 -6.62 42.85 -15.15
N THR A 38 -6.03 41.94 -14.36
CA THR A 38 -4.68 41.42 -14.56
C THR A 38 -4.68 40.06 -15.25
N GLN A 39 -3.73 39.85 -16.18
CA GLN A 39 -3.55 38.60 -16.91
C GLN A 39 -3.55 37.41 -15.93
N LYS A 40 -4.55 36.53 -16.05
CA LYS A 40 -4.69 35.31 -15.25
C LYS A 40 -3.56 34.34 -15.57
N ILE A 41 -2.40 34.53 -14.95
CA ILE A 41 -1.35 33.53 -14.92
C ILE A 41 -1.77 32.55 -13.83
N PHE A 42 -2.29 31.41 -14.23
CA PHE A 42 -2.70 30.38 -13.28
C PHE A 42 -1.46 29.67 -12.75
N PRO A 43 -1.26 29.63 -11.42
CA PRO A 43 -0.19 28.83 -10.86
C PRO A 43 -0.45 27.37 -11.23
N THR A 44 0.54 26.73 -11.84
CA THR A 44 0.59 25.27 -11.93
C THR A 44 0.49 24.74 -10.50
N PRO A 45 -0.40 23.78 -10.21
CA PRO A 45 -0.58 23.28 -8.86
C PRO A 45 0.77 22.81 -8.29
N GLU A 46 1.12 23.34 -7.11
CA GLU A 46 2.31 22.90 -6.39
C GLU A 46 2.14 21.45 -5.95
N ILE A 47 3.26 20.74 -5.79
CA ILE A 47 3.28 19.32 -5.36
C ILE A 47 2.64 19.14 -3.96
N ASN A 48 2.67 20.18 -3.13
CA ASN A 48 2.14 20.18 -1.76
C ASN A 48 0.92 21.11 -1.63
N LEU A 49 -0.18 20.78 -2.30
CA LEU A 49 -1.42 21.55 -2.16
C LEU A 49 -1.95 21.54 -0.73
N SER A 50 -2.39 22.70 -0.23
CA SER A 50 -3.21 22.75 0.98
C SER A 50 -4.59 22.12 0.69
N PRO A 51 -5.33 21.65 1.71
CA PRO A 51 -6.68 21.13 1.49
C PRO A 51 -7.65 22.14 0.85
N LEU A 52 -7.46 23.43 1.11
CA LEU A 52 -8.24 24.49 0.50
C LEU A 52 -7.91 24.63 -0.99
N ASP A 53 -6.62 24.71 -1.33
CA ASP A 53 -6.18 24.86 -2.73
C ASP A 53 -6.60 23.66 -3.57
N PHE A 54 -6.42 22.45 -3.04
CA PHE A 54 -6.88 21.23 -3.70
C PHE A 54 -8.37 21.30 -4.04
N LYS A 55 -9.21 21.73 -3.09
CA LYS A 55 -10.65 21.83 -3.34
C LYS A 55 -10.99 22.94 -4.33
N LEU A 56 -10.27 24.05 -4.32
CA LEU A 56 -10.44 25.13 -5.29
C LEU A 56 -10.05 24.67 -6.70
N TYR A 57 -8.89 24.02 -6.88
CA TYR A 57 -8.49 23.46 -8.18
C TYR A 57 -9.51 22.45 -8.71
N GLU A 58 -10.00 21.52 -7.87
CA GLU A 58 -11.02 20.55 -8.25
C GLU A 58 -12.33 21.22 -8.67
N THR A 59 -12.78 22.22 -7.90
CA THR A 59 -14.04 22.92 -8.15
C THR A 59 -13.98 23.80 -9.39
N LEU A 60 -12.83 24.41 -9.66
CA LEU A 60 -12.57 25.22 -10.86
C LEU A 60 -12.30 24.37 -12.11
N GLY A 61 -12.20 23.04 -11.97
CA GLY A 61 -11.96 22.11 -13.08
C GLY A 61 -10.54 22.16 -13.64
N TYR A 62 -9.58 22.68 -12.88
CA TYR A 62 -8.18 22.67 -13.28
C TYR A 62 -7.58 21.27 -13.16
N HIS A 63 -6.71 20.92 -14.11
CA HIS A 63 -6.04 19.63 -14.12
C HIS A 63 -5.01 19.54 -12.99
N ILE A 64 -5.18 18.58 -12.09
CA ILE A 64 -4.20 18.23 -11.04
C ILE A 64 -3.48 16.95 -11.49
N VAL A 65 -2.15 16.98 -11.51
CA VAL A 65 -1.34 15.77 -11.73
C VAL A 65 -1.49 14.89 -10.48
N ARG A 66 -2.24 13.80 -10.59
CA ARG A 66 -2.65 12.95 -9.45
C ARG A 66 -1.50 12.09 -8.92
N GLU A 67 -0.49 11.87 -9.75
CA GLU A 67 0.71 11.12 -9.45
C GLU A 67 1.53 11.77 -8.33
N ASP A 68 1.46 13.11 -8.22
CA ASP A 68 2.25 13.89 -7.25
C ASP A 68 1.45 14.32 -6.00
N LEU A 69 0.16 13.96 -5.92
CA LEU A 69 -0.68 14.32 -4.78
C LEU A 69 -0.21 13.67 -3.48
N ALA A 70 -0.17 14.48 -2.42
CA ALA A 70 0.05 14.00 -1.06
C ALA A 70 -0.99 12.94 -0.65
N ASN A 71 -0.56 12.02 0.21
CA ASN A 71 -1.38 10.87 0.66
C ASN A 71 -2.76 11.26 1.21
N ALA A 72 -2.88 12.45 1.81
CA ALA A 72 -4.13 12.97 2.36
C ALA A 72 -5.24 13.15 1.30
N PHE A 73 -4.89 13.38 0.04
CA PHE A 73 -5.84 13.66 -1.04
C PHE A 73 -6.18 12.42 -1.88
N ILE A 74 -5.41 11.35 -1.77
CA ILE A 74 -5.63 10.12 -2.54
C ILE A 74 -7.00 9.50 -2.20
N PHE A 75 -7.45 9.65 -0.96
CA PHE A 75 -8.69 9.04 -0.49
C PHE A 75 -9.94 9.57 -1.22
N SER A 76 -9.97 10.86 -1.61
CA SER A 76 -11.15 11.43 -2.29
C SER A 76 -11.42 10.78 -3.64
N ASP A 77 -10.37 10.29 -4.31
CA ASP A 77 -10.48 9.66 -5.63
C ASP A 77 -11.10 8.27 -5.58
N LEU A 78 -11.20 7.64 -4.40
CA LEU A 78 -11.92 6.38 -4.23
C LEU A 78 -13.44 6.50 -4.51
N SER A 79 -13.99 7.70 -4.48
CA SER A 79 -15.39 7.98 -4.84
C SER A 79 -15.70 7.63 -6.30
N GLY A 80 -14.70 7.76 -7.19
CA GLY A 80 -14.87 7.63 -8.63
C GLY A 80 -15.40 8.88 -9.33
N GLU A 81 -15.64 9.99 -8.61
CA GLU A 81 -16.12 11.26 -9.18
C GLU A 81 -15.14 11.83 -10.21
N ASN A 82 -13.84 11.62 -9.96
CA ASN A 82 -12.74 12.05 -10.83
C ASN A 82 -12.40 11.02 -11.93
N GLY A 83 -13.28 10.03 -12.16
CA GLY A 83 -13.12 9.00 -13.17
C GLY A 83 -12.36 7.76 -12.69
N TRP A 84 -12.50 6.67 -13.46
CA TRP A 84 -12.02 5.35 -13.06
C TRP A 84 -10.49 5.23 -13.02
N TYR A 85 -9.75 5.92 -13.90
CA TYR A 85 -8.29 5.92 -13.86
C TYR A 85 -7.77 6.51 -12.54
N ALA A 86 -8.30 7.65 -12.11
CA ALA A 86 -7.94 8.27 -10.83
C ALA A 86 -8.28 7.34 -9.65
N GLN A 87 -9.46 6.72 -9.70
CA GLN A 87 -9.89 5.75 -8.70
C GLN A 87 -8.96 4.53 -8.60
N LEU A 88 -8.49 4.01 -9.74
CA LEU A 88 -7.54 2.89 -9.79
C LEU A 88 -6.17 3.28 -9.23
N THR A 89 -5.63 4.43 -9.66
CA THR A 89 -4.33 4.94 -9.15
C THR A 89 -4.40 5.17 -7.65
N ALA A 90 -5.52 5.70 -7.16
CA ALA A 90 -5.75 5.86 -5.73
C ALA A 90 -5.84 4.53 -4.98
N ALA A 91 -6.55 3.54 -5.56
CA ALA A 91 -6.64 2.21 -4.98
C ALA A 91 -5.27 1.52 -4.91
N GLU A 92 -4.43 1.64 -5.94
CA GLU A 92 -3.04 1.12 -5.91
C GLU A 92 -2.24 1.80 -4.81
N LYS A 93 -2.14 3.13 -4.79
CA LYS A 93 -1.36 3.84 -3.76
C LYS A 93 -1.83 3.52 -2.34
N LEU A 94 -3.15 3.43 -2.10
CA LEU A 94 -3.67 3.08 -0.78
C LEU A 94 -3.44 1.61 -0.41
N ALA A 95 -3.35 0.71 -1.40
CA ALA A 95 -2.94 -0.67 -1.18
C ALA A 95 -1.46 -0.78 -0.80
N GLU A 96 -0.59 0.03 -1.40
CA GLU A 96 0.84 0.11 -1.01
C GLU A 96 1.00 0.49 0.46
N TYR A 97 0.13 1.37 0.98
CA TYR A 97 0.10 1.75 2.39
C TYR A 97 -0.71 0.80 3.28
N GLY A 98 -1.36 -0.21 2.72
CA GLY A 98 -2.20 -1.16 3.46
C GLY A 98 -3.46 -0.53 4.09
N VAL A 99 -3.98 0.56 3.50
CA VAL A 99 -5.11 1.33 4.03
C VAL A 99 -6.45 0.92 3.39
N ILE A 100 -6.42 0.38 2.17
CA ILE A 100 -7.63 -0.04 1.45
C ILE A 100 -8.03 -1.48 1.79
N ASP A 101 -9.34 -1.72 1.93
CA ASP A 101 -9.91 -3.06 2.08
C ASP A 101 -9.79 -3.89 0.79
N ALA A 102 -9.53 -5.19 0.92
CA ALA A 102 -9.34 -6.11 -0.20
C ALA A 102 -10.55 -6.21 -1.13
N ASN A 103 -11.77 -6.26 -0.58
CA ASN A 103 -12.99 -6.32 -1.39
C ASN A 103 -13.25 -4.99 -2.09
N ARG A 104 -12.96 -3.86 -1.43
CA ARG A 104 -13.05 -2.54 -2.06
C ARG A 104 -12.07 -2.42 -3.23
N PHE A 105 -10.82 -2.84 -3.03
CA PHE A 105 -9.81 -2.85 -4.10
C PHE A 105 -10.28 -3.71 -5.28
N LEU A 106 -10.70 -4.96 -5.02
CA LEU A 106 -11.21 -5.84 -6.07
C LEU A 106 -12.39 -5.22 -6.81
N GLY A 107 -13.36 -4.66 -6.09
CA GLY A 107 -14.53 -4.02 -6.67
C GLY A 107 -14.21 -2.86 -7.61
N ILE A 108 -13.19 -2.05 -7.28
CA ILE A 108 -12.69 -0.98 -8.16
C ILE A 108 -12.06 -1.57 -9.43
N PHE A 109 -11.23 -2.60 -9.28
CA PHE A 109 -10.53 -3.23 -10.41
C PHE A 109 -11.45 -4.04 -11.33
N THR A 110 -12.61 -4.46 -10.87
CA THR A 110 -13.59 -5.24 -11.67
C THR A 110 -14.79 -4.40 -12.14
N ALA A 111 -14.78 -3.08 -11.93
CA ALA A 111 -15.95 -2.23 -12.15
C ALA A 111 -16.35 -2.07 -13.63
N TYR A 112 -15.37 -1.99 -14.54
CA TYR A 112 -15.61 -1.66 -15.94
C TYR A 112 -14.69 -2.43 -16.90
N GLU A 113 -14.97 -2.36 -18.20
CA GLU A 113 -14.06 -2.88 -19.22
C GLU A 113 -12.88 -1.92 -19.44
N PRO A 114 -11.62 -2.42 -19.42
CA PRO A 114 -10.45 -1.59 -19.57
C PRO A 114 -10.37 -0.98 -20.98
N PRO A 115 -10.15 0.34 -21.13
CA PRO A 115 -10.10 1.01 -22.43
C PRO A 115 -8.79 0.80 -23.20
N SER A 116 -7.78 0.21 -22.55
CA SER A 116 -6.45 -0.04 -23.10
C SER A 116 -5.86 -1.32 -22.50
N SER A 117 -4.74 -1.79 -23.04
CA SER A 117 -4.02 -3.00 -22.60
C SER A 117 -2.62 -2.71 -22.04
N SER A 118 -2.36 -1.48 -21.58
CA SER A 118 -1.05 -1.06 -21.08
C SER A 118 -1.14 -0.29 -19.76
N GLY A 119 -0.02 -0.25 -19.01
CA GLY A 119 0.06 0.47 -17.74
C GLY A 119 -0.85 -0.15 -16.67
N ILE A 120 -1.62 0.69 -15.97
CA ILE A 120 -2.58 0.22 -14.95
C ILE A 120 -3.63 -0.73 -15.53
N TRP A 121 -4.00 -0.54 -16.80
CA TRP A 121 -5.01 -1.35 -17.48
C TRP A 121 -4.56 -2.80 -17.68
N GLU A 122 -3.26 -3.04 -17.83
CA GLU A 122 -2.72 -4.41 -17.88
C GLU A 122 -2.99 -5.18 -16.57
N ARG A 123 -2.81 -4.50 -15.43
CA ARG A 123 -3.11 -5.05 -14.10
C ARG A 123 -4.61 -5.25 -13.90
N VAL A 124 -5.43 -4.32 -14.38
CA VAL A 124 -6.91 -4.48 -14.42
C VAL A 124 -7.31 -5.72 -15.19
N ILE A 125 -6.82 -5.89 -16.42
CA ILE A 125 -7.11 -7.06 -17.25
C ILE A 125 -6.71 -8.35 -16.54
N ALA A 126 -5.54 -8.37 -15.91
CA ALA A 126 -5.04 -9.54 -15.21
C ALA A 126 -5.90 -9.92 -14.00
N ILE A 127 -6.29 -8.96 -13.17
CA ILE A 127 -7.21 -9.17 -12.04
C ILE A 127 -8.56 -9.68 -12.54
N GLN A 128 -9.15 -9.04 -13.54
CA GLN A 128 -10.45 -9.45 -14.07
C GLN A 128 -10.43 -10.85 -14.67
N ARG A 129 -9.35 -11.23 -15.37
CA ARG A 129 -9.19 -12.57 -15.93
C ARG A 129 -9.06 -13.62 -14.84
N LEU A 130 -8.27 -13.35 -13.81
CA LEU A 130 -8.11 -14.28 -12.69
C LEU A 130 -9.40 -14.41 -11.89
N ASP A 131 -10.05 -13.29 -11.56
CA ASP A 131 -11.33 -13.26 -10.87
C ASP A 131 -12.40 -14.06 -11.63
N LYS A 132 -12.51 -13.83 -12.94
CA LYS A 132 -13.42 -14.59 -13.80
C LYS A 132 -13.07 -16.07 -13.81
N ALA A 133 -11.81 -16.44 -14.02
CA ALA A 133 -11.38 -17.84 -14.09
C ALA A 133 -11.65 -18.60 -12.78
N LEU A 134 -11.52 -17.93 -11.62
CA LEU A 134 -11.85 -18.50 -10.32
C LEU A 134 -13.36 -18.50 -10.03
N SER A 135 -14.16 -17.69 -10.73
CA SER A 135 -15.62 -17.54 -10.51
C SER A 135 -16.42 -18.50 -11.38
N SER A 136 -15.99 -18.67 -12.63
CA SER A 136 -16.58 -19.65 -13.53
C SER A 136 -15.97 -21.03 -13.29
N SER A 137 -16.76 -22.08 -13.54
CA SER A 137 -16.28 -23.48 -13.57
C SER A 137 -15.37 -23.74 -14.78
N THR A 138 -14.33 -22.92 -14.94
CA THR A 138 -13.38 -22.96 -16.06
C THR A 138 -12.41 -24.12 -15.87
N SER A 139 -11.76 -24.54 -16.95
CA SER A 139 -10.74 -25.58 -16.87
C SER A 139 -9.60 -25.16 -15.94
N THR A 140 -9.02 -26.11 -15.20
CA THR A 140 -7.83 -25.87 -14.36
C THR A 140 -6.69 -25.19 -15.13
N LYS A 141 -6.53 -25.48 -16.43
CA LYS A 141 -5.49 -24.85 -17.25
C LYS A 141 -5.67 -23.34 -17.42
N ASP A 142 -6.92 -22.89 -17.51
CA ASP A 142 -7.24 -21.47 -17.69
C ASP A 142 -7.03 -20.70 -16.39
N VAL A 143 -7.41 -21.29 -15.24
CA VAL A 143 -7.11 -20.73 -13.91
C VAL A 143 -5.60 -20.59 -13.72
N ASP A 144 -4.85 -21.65 -14.02
CA ASP A 144 -3.40 -21.66 -13.92
C ASP A 144 -2.70 -20.63 -14.82
N LEU A 145 -3.22 -20.40 -16.02
CA LEU A 145 -2.71 -19.37 -16.92
C LEU A 145 -3.02 -17.97 -16.39
N ALA A 146 -4.26 -17.74 -15.94
CA ALA A 146 -4.67 -16.46 -15.38
C ALA A 146 -3.88 -16.11 -14.11
N LEU A 147 -3.67 -17.09 -13.22
CA LEU A 147 -2.90 -16.93 -11.98
C LEU A 147 -1.47 -16.50 -12.27
N ARG A 148 -0.78 -17.23 -13.16
CA ARG A 148 0.63 -16.92 -13.51
C ARG A 148 0.77 -15.53 -14.10
N ASN A 149 -0.10 -15.18 -15.05
CA ASN A 149 -0.06 -13.87 -15.71
C ASN A 149 -0.35 -12.74 -14.72
N ALA A 150 -1.32 -12.92 -13.83
CA ALA A 150 -1.64 -11.91 -12.83
C ALA A 150 -0.52 -11.77 -11.80
N TRP A 151 -0.04 -12.89 -11.24
CA TRP A 151 1.01 -12.85 -10.24
C TRP A 151 2.30 -12.20 -10.74
N GLN A 152 2.66 -12.39 -12.01
CA GLN A 152 3.82 -11.74 -12.62
C GLN A 152 3.79 -10.21 -12.53
N LEU A 153 2.60 -9.59 -12.60
CA LEU A 153 2.44 -8.14 -12.54
C LEU A 153 2.45 -7.57 -11.11
N PHE A 154 2.21 -8.41 -10.10
CA PHE A 154 2.11 -7.99 -8.70
C PHE A 154 3.29 -8.44 -7.83
N ARG A 155 4.00 -9.52 -8.20
CA ARG A 155 5.04 -10.14 -7.36
C ARG A 155 6.15 -9.18 -6.89
N SER A 156 6.51 -8.22 -7.72
CA SER A 156 7.59 -7.26 -7.47
C SER A 156 7.08 -5.85 -7.19
N THR A 157 5.80 -5.71 -6.84
CA THR A 157 5.20 -4.42 -6.48
C THR A 157 4.77 -4.45 -5.01
N ALA A 158 4.60 -3.26 -4.42
CA ALA A 158 4.06 -3.12 -3.07
C ALA A 158 2.61 -3.68 -2.95
N ASN A 159 1.91 -3.87 -4.08
CA ASN A 159 0.58 -4.45 -4.14
C ASN A 159 0.55 -5.99 -4.11
N SER A 160 1.70 -6.66 -3.95
CA SER A 160 1.77 -8.12 -3.74
C SER A 160 0.93 -8.60 -2.55
N SER A 161 0.92 -7.85 -1.44
CA SER A 161 0.13 -8.21 -0.26
C SER A 161 -1.38 -8.07 -0.46
N ILE A 162 -1.86 -7.01 -1.12
CA ILE A 162 -3.30 -6.87 -1.40
C ILE A 162 -3.77 -7.93 -2.40
N PHE A 163 -2.94 -8.27 -3.39
CA PHE A 163 -3.21 -9.37 -4.31
C PHE A 163 -3.40 -10.70 -3.57
N ALA A 164 -2.48 -10.99 -2.64
CA ALA A 164 -2.57 -12.17 -1.79
C ALA A 164 -3.84 -12.15 -0.93
N GLU A 165 -4.17 -11.02 -0.31
CA GLU A 165 -5.36 -10.89 0.51
C GLU A 165 -6.65 -11.21 -0.27
N ILE A 166 -6.74 -10.74 -1.52
CA ILE A 166 -7.90 -10.92 -2.39
C ILE A 166 -8.04 -12.37 -2.84
N PHE A 167 -6.97 -12.97 -3.37
CA PHE A 167 -7.10 -14.22 -4.12
C PHE A 167 -6.83 -15.48 -3.30
N THR A 168 -6.10 -15.40 -2.18
CA THR A 168 -5.70 -16.57 -1.40
C THR A 168 -6.89 -17.46 -1.00
N PRO A 169 -8.00 -16.94 -0.44
CA PRO A 169 -9.11 -17.81 -0.01
C PRO A 169 -9.63 -18.69 -1.14
N ARG A 170 -9.81 -18.11 -2.33
CA ARG A 170 -10.34 -18.82 -3.50
C ARG A 170 -9.32 -19.73 -4.16
N LEU A 171 -8.04 -19.35 -4.13
CA LEU A 171 -6.95 -20.17 -4.68
C LEU A 171 -6.77 -21.47 -3.89
N LEU A 172 -6.92 -21.42 -2.56
CA LEU A 172 -6.78 -22.61 -1.71
C LEU A 172 -7.96 -23.59 -1.83
N GLU A 173 -9.13 -23.11 -2.31
CA GLU A 173 -10.32 -23.94 -2.55
C GLU A 173 -10.39 -24.49 -3.98
N THR A 174 -9.58 -23.94 -4.89
CA THR A 174 -9.61 -24.31 -6.31
C THR A 174 -8.63 -25.43 -6.61
N LYS A 175 -9.04 -26.39 -7.45
CA LYS A 175 -8.14 -27.44 -7.94
C LYS A 175 -7.17 -26.87 -8.99
N LEU A 176 -5.91 -26.71 -8.59
CA LEU A 176 -4.80 -26.21 -9.41
C LEU A 176 -3.88 -27.35 -9.88
N THR A 177 -3.00 -27.10 -10.85
CA THR A 177 -1.88 -28.03 -11.09
C THR A 177 -0.84 -27.91 -9.98
N PRO A 178 0.03 -28.92 -9.77
CA PRO A 178 1.02 -28.90 -8.68
C PRO A 178 1.89 -27.63 -8.64
N ASN A 179 2.30 -27.10 -9.80
CA ASN A 179 3.10 -25.87 -9.86
C ASN A 179 2.31 -24.64 -9.42
N SER A 180 1.04 -24.55 -9.82
CA SER A 180 0.15 -23.43 -9.48
C SER A 180 -0.33 -23.52 -8.03
N GLU A 181 -0.45 -24.73 -7.47
CA GLU A 181 -0.73 -24.95 -6.06
C GLU A 181 0.43 -24.46 -5.18
N ILE A 182 1.68 -24.76 -5.54
CA ILE A 182 2.86 -24.21 -4.87
C ILE A 182 2.88 -22.68 -4.96
N MET A 183 2.52 -22.12 -6.12
CA MET A 183 2.41 -20.67 -6.31
C MET A 183 1.33 -20.06 -5.42
N ALA A 184 0.14 -20.67 -5.35
CA ALA A 184 -0.96 -20.23 -4.49
C ALA A 184 -0.57 -20.25 -3.01
N ILE A 185 0.15 -21.28 -2.58
CA ILE A 185 0.71 -21.39 -1.23
C ILE A 185 1.68 -20.24 -0.95
N LYS A 186 2.62 -19.95 -1.86
CA LYS A 186 3.56 -18.82 -1.73
C LYS A 186 2.85 -17.47 -1.66
N ILE A 187 1.87 -17.25 -2.54
CA ILE A 187 1.05 -16.04 -2.54
C ILE A 187 0.33 -15.90 -1.19
N GLY A 188 -0.29 -16.97 -0.71
CA GLY A 188 -1.06 -16.91 0.53
C GLY A 188 -0.22 -16.67 1.78
N MET A 189 1.08 -16.99 1.77
CA MET A 189 2.00 -16.60 2.84
C MET A 189 2.16 -15.07 2.99
N LEU A 190 1.80 -14.28 1.96
CA LEU A 190 1.80 -12.82 2.00
C LEU A 190 0.48 -12.23 2.51
N SER A 191 -0.58 -13.05 2.64
CA SER A 191 -1.89 -12.63 3.14
C SER A 191 -1.92 -12.57 4.67
N SER A 192 -2.90 -11.89 5.23
CA SER A 192 -3.18 -11.89 6.67
C SER A 192 -3.52 -13.29 7.22
N ASN A 193 -3.96 -14.20 6.34
CA ASN A 193 -4.40 -15.56 6.64
C ASN A 193 -3.31 -16.63 6.47
N TYR A 194 -2.02 -16.25 6.46
CA TYR A 194 -0.90 -17.20 6.31
C TYR A 194 -0.92 -18.34 7.36
N ASN A 195 -1.53 -18.13 8.52
CA ASN A 195 -1.68 -19.17 9.56
C ASN A 195 -2.45 -20.42 9.08
N ASN A 196 -3.38 -20.25 8.14
CA ASN A 196 -4.10 -21.38 7.55
C ASN A 196 -3.20 -22.22 6.64
N ILE A 197 -2.13 -21.62 6.12
CA ILE A 197 -1.21 -22.25 5.16
C ILE A 197 -0.07 -22.96 5.89
N ILE A 198 0.48 -22.37 6.96
CA ILE A 198 1.59 -22.99 7.71
C ILE A 198 1.22 -24.35 8.31
N SER A 199 -0.06 -24.62 8.51
CA SER A 199 -0.57 -25.89 9.03
C SER A 199 -0.82 -26.94 7.94
N ASN A 200 -0.70 -26.57 6.65
CA ASN A 200 -0.96 -27.45 5.53
C ASN A 200 0.29 -28.30 5.20
N PRO A 201 0.21 -29.65 5.22
CA PRO A 201 1.35 -30.52 4.89
C PRO A 201 1.95 -30.28 3.51
N LEU A 202 1.15 -29.87 2.52
CA LEU A 202 1.65 -29.52 1.19
C LEU A 202 2.55 -28.28 1.24
N ALA A 203 2.20 -27.29 2.07
CA ALA A 203 3.01 -26.09 2.24
C ALA A 203 4.38 -26.42 2.84
N ILE A 204 4.44 -27.33 3.82
CA ILE A 204 5.68 -27.76 4.47
C ILE A 204 6.67 -28.36 3.47
N ASN A 205 6.17 -29.12 2.48
CA ASN A 205 7.00 -29.73 1.44
C ASN A 205 7.35 -28.75 0.30
N ALA A 206 6.51 -27.74 0.06
CA ALA A 206 6.64 -26.81 -1.05
C ALA A 206 7.50 -25.58 -0.74
N LEU A 207 7.51 -25.14 0.51
CA LEU A 207 8.16 -23.91 0.96
C LEU A 207 9.52 -24.19 1.58
N GLU A 208 10.41 -23.21 1.49
CA GLU A 208 11.70 -23.31 2.15
C GLU A 208 11.56 -23.26 3.68
N PRO A 209 12.36 -24.03 4.44
CA PRO A 209 12.28 -24.07 5.91
C PRO A 209 12.36 -22.69 6.58
N ILE A 210 13.08 -21.73 5.98
CA ILE A 210 13.24 -20.37 6.49
C ILE A 210 11.90 -19.64 6.67
N ILE A 211 10.93 -19.89 5.78
CA ILE A 211 9.59 -19.29 5.83
C ILE A 211 8.86 -19.69 7.13
N PHE A 212 9.05 -20.94 7.56
CA PHE A 212 8.46 -21.45 8.80
C PHE A 212 9.20 -20.97 10.05
N ALA A 213 10.47 -20.57 9.94
CA ALA A 213 11.25 -20.08 11.08
C ALA A 213 10.70 -18.77 11.67
N PHE A 214 9.94 -17.98 10.90
CA PHE A 214 9.31 -16.75 11.41
C PHE A 214 7.91 -16.98 11.99
N THR A 215 7.25 -18.07 11.58
CA THR A 215 5.83 -18.34 11.89
C THR A 215 5.65 -19.46 12.91
N ASN A 216 6.63 -20.35 13.05
CA ASN A 216 6.61 -21.47 13.99
C ASN A 216 7.84 -21.42 14.92
N ARG A 217 7.57 -21.28 16.22
CA ARG A 217 8.60 -21.18 17.28
C ARG A 217 9.40 -22.47 17.50
N GLU A 218 8.88 -23.60 17.04
CA GLU A 218 9.56 -24.91 17.16
C GLU A 218 10.58 -25.15 16.06
N VAL A 219 10.54 -24.37 14.95
CA VAL A 219 11.51 -24.45 13.86
C VAL A 219 12.78 -23.70 14.26
N GLN A 220 13.51 -24.29 15.19
CA GLN A 220 14.84 -23.84 15.58
C GLN A 220 15.84 -24.52 14.63
N PHE A 221 16.85 -23.78 14.15
CA PHE A 221 17.95 -24.29 13.31
C PHE A 221 17.72 -24.35 11.78
N VAL A 222 17.27 -23.24 11.19
CA VAL A 222 17.47 -23.00 9.74
C VAL A 222 18.84 -22.37 9.50
N LYS A 223 19.60 -22.90 8.53
CA LYS A 223 20.88 -22.31 8.12
C LYS A 223 20.62 -21.18 7.12
N PRO A 224 20.95 -19.91 7.45
CA PRO A 224 20.76 -18.81 6.51
C PRO A 224 21.68 -18.94 5.29
N LYS A 225 21.17 -18.60 4.11
CA LYS A 225 21.88 -18.60 2.84
C LYS A 225 22.55 -17.26 2.52
N ASN A 226 21.96 -16.16 2.99
CA ASN A 226 22.44 -14.81 2.73
C ASN A 226 22.40 -13.94 4.00
N THR A 227 22.88 -12.69 3.89
CA THR A 227 22.92 -11.75 5.01
C THR A 227 21.52 -11.39 5.50
N LEU A 228 20.54 -11.20 4.60
CA LEU A 228 19.16 -10.85 4.96
C LEU A 228 18.53 -11.95 5.84
N GLU A 229 18.57 -13.20 5.40
CA GLU A 229 18.04 -14.35 6.14
C GLU A 229 18.68 -14.45 7.53
N LYS A 230 20.01 -14.23 7.61
CA LYS A 230 20.71 -14.23 8.89
C LYS A 230 20.22 -13.11 9.80
N THR A 231 20.08 -11.89 9.28
CA THR A 231 19.60 -10.72 10.02
C THR A 231 18.19 -10.94 10.55
N LEU A 232 17.28 -11.47 9.73
CA LEU A 232 15.92 -11.79 10.12
C LEU A 232 15.88 -12.88 11.19
N LEU A 233 16.65 -13.97 11.02
CA LEU A 233 16.75 -15.01 12.05
C LEU A 233 17.30 -14.47 13.37
N ASP A 234 18.32 -13.62 13.34
CA ASP A 234 18.87 -12.98 14.54
C ASP A 234 17.80 -12.09 15.19
N ALA A 235 17.00 -11.33 14.44
CA ALA A 235 15.91 -10.52 15.01
C ALA A 235 14.82 -11.37 15.68
N PHE A 236 14.57 -12.58 15.18
CA PHE A 236 13.54 -13.48 15.71
C PHE A 236 14.02 -14.30 16.92
N TYR A 237 15.24 -14.82 16.87
CA TYR A 237 15.77 -15.77 17.86
C TYR A 237 16.78 -15.17 18.84
N ARG A 238 17.39 -14.03 18.48
CA ARG A 238 18.40 -13.32 19.29
C ARG A 238 18.14 -11.80 19.25
N PRO A 239 16.93 -11.35 19.62
CA PRO A 239 16.50 -9.98 19.41
C PRO A 239 17.45 -8.99 20.09
N ARG A 240 17.74 -7.89 19.40
CA ARG A 240 18.58 -6.79 19.90
C ARG A 240 17.76 -5.52 19.97
N VAL A 241 17.21 -5.25 21.15
CA VAL A 241 16.56 -3.97 21.44
C VAL A 241 17.61 -3.01 21.99
N PRO A 242 17.82 -1.83 21.38
CA PRO A 242 18.77 -0.85 21.91
C PRO A 242 18.42 -0.35 23.31
N SER A 243 19.41 0.07 24.09
CA SER A 243 19.18 0.55 25.46
C SER A 243 18.34 1.82 25.53
N TYR A 244 18.48 2.74 24.56
CA TYR A 244 17.68 3.97 24.52
C TYR A 244 16.18 3.69 24.30
N VAL A 245 15.85 2.65 23.51
CA VAL A 245 14.46 2.20 23.32
C VAL A 245 13.86 1.74 24.64
N ARG A 246 14.61 0.97 25.44
CA ARG A 246 14.14 0.54 26.77
C ARG A 246 13.89 1.72 27.71
N LEU A 247 14.72 2.76 27.65
CA LEU A 247 14.52 3.99 28.43
C LEU A 247 13.26 4.74 27.97
N GLN A 248 13.06 4.92 26.67
CA GLN A 248 11.85 5.56 26.13
C GLN A 248 10.57 4.80 26.52
N LEU A 249 10.60 3.46 26.53
CA LEU A 249 9.48 2.64 26.98
C LEU A 249 9.21 2.83 28.49
N ALA A 250 10.26 2.91 29.31
CA ALA A 250 10.10 3.20 30.74
C ALA A 250 9.51 4.59 31.00
N ASP A 251 9.78 5.56 30.12
CA ASP A 251 9.20 6.91 30.14
C ASP A 251 7.78 6.98 29.55
N GLY A 252 7.17 5.86 29.17
CA GLY A 252 5.82 5.80 28.62
C GLY A 252 5.71 6.24 27.15
N LYS A 253 6.82 6.36 26.42
CA LYS A 253 6.87 6.86 25.04
C LYS A 253 6.65 5.78 23.98
N LEU A 254 5.65 4.92 24.18
CA LEU A 254 5.38 3.78 23.29
C LEU A 254 5.18 4.20 21.83
N GLY A 255 4.40 5.27 21.59
CA GLY A 255 4.13 5.76 20.23
C GLY A 255 5.38 6.25 19.52
N GLU A 256 6.25 6.98 20.21
CA GLU A 256 7.53 7.45 19.66
C GLU A 256 8.47 6.29 19.33
N VAL A 257 8.52 5.27 20.20
CA VAL A 257 9.30 4.04 19.96
C VAL A 257 8.81 3.30 18.72
N ILE A 258 7.50 3.13 18.56
CA ILE A 258 6.92 2.48 17.38
C ILE A 258 7.25 3.27 16.12
N LEU A 259 7.04 4.60 16.14
CA LEU A 259 7.31 5.45 14.98
C LEU A 259 8.79 5.40 14.56
N ASN A 260 9.70 5.53 15.52
CA ASN A 260 11.14 5.45 15.25
C ASN A 260 11.56 4.07 14.74
N ALA A 261 10.97 2.99 15.26
CA ALA A 261 11.23 1.64 14.78
C ALA A 261 10.72 1.43 13.35
N LEU A 262 9.59 2.04 12.95
CA LEU A 262 9.11 2.00 11.57
C LEU A 262 10.02 2.80 10.62
N ILE A 263 10.50 3.96 11.03
CA ILE A 263 11.48 4.75 10.26
C ILE A 263 12.81 3.99 10.11
N GLN A 264 13.28 3.31 11.17
CA GLN A 264 14.44 2.42 11.10
C GLN A 264 14.19 1.24 10.15
N LEU A 265 12.99 0.66 10.20
CA LEU A 265 12.63 -0.46 9.34
C LEU A 265 12.72 -0.09 7.85
N GLU A 266 12.29 1.10 7.46
CA GLU A 266 12.38 1.59 6.07
C GLU A 266 13.83 1.64 5.56
N ARG A 267 14.76 2.13 6.39
CA ARG A 267 16.20 2.08 6.07
C ARG A 267 16.73 0.65 6.03
N GLY A 268 16.21 -0.21 6.91
CA GLY A 268 16.55 -1.62 6.94
C GLY A 268 16.14 -2.38 5.69
N ILE A 269 14.91 -2.16 5.21
CA ILE A 269 14.41 -2.70 3.93
C ILE A 269 15.24 -2.19 2.76
N SER A 270 15.75 -0.95 2.85
CA SER A 270 16.63 -0.34 1.85
C SER A 270 18.08 -0.86 1.87
N GLY A 271 18.41 -1.77 2.79
CA GLY A 271 19.69 -2.49 2.83
C GLY A 271 20.51 -2.33 4.12
N ASP A 272 20.10 -1.48 5.07
CA ASP A 272 20.77 -1.37 6.36
C ASP A 272 20.40 -2.54 7.30
N MET A 273 21.22 -3.59 7.28
CA MET A 273 20.97 -4.80 8.06
C MET A 273 20.98 -4.58 9.58
N GLN A 274 21.65 -3.53 10.08
CA GLN A 274 21.62 -3.22 11.51
C GLN A 274 20.29 -2.59 11.88
N ASP A 275 19.85 -1.60 11.11
CA ASP A 275 18.55 -0.96 11.30
C ASP A 275 17.41 -1.98 11.12
N LEU A 276 17.53 -2.94 10.19
CA LEU A 276 16.58 -4.05 10.03
C LEU A 276 16.51 -4.94 11.27
N LEU A 277 17.66 -5.33 11.82
CA LEU A 277 17.75 -6.15 13.03
C LEU A 277 17.09 -5.46 14.23
N GLU A 278 17.46 -4.20 14.47
CA GLU A 278 17.03 -3.42 15.63
C GLU A 278 15.55 -3.05 15.54
N SER A 279 15.07 -2.65 14.36
CA SER A 279 13.66 -2.31 14.13
C SER A 279 12.74 -3.52 14.32
N ILE A 280 13.04 -4.66 13.68
CA ILE A 280 12.24 -5.89 13.86
C ILE A 280 12.29 -6.35 15.31
N SER A 281 13.47 -6.35 15.94
CA SER A 281 13.59 -6.72 17.36
C SER A 281 12.74 -5.80 18.26
N THR A 282 12.74 -4.50 17.98
CA THR A 282 11.98 -3.50 18.74
C THR A 282 10.47 -3.67 18.54
N LEU A 283 9.99 -3.81 17.31
CA LEU A 283 8.58 -4.02 17.00
C LEU A 283 8.04 -5.27 17.70
N ARG A 284 8.79 -6.37 17.68
CA ARG A 284 8.44 -7.58 18.42
C ARG A 284 8.40 -7.35 19.93
N HIS A 285 9.38 -6.64 20.48
CA HIS A 285 9.45 -6.34 21.90
C HIS A 285 8.25 -5.54 22.41
N VAL A 286 7.71 -4.63 21.58
CA VAL A 286 6.51 -3.84 21.92
C VAL A 286 5.18 -4.52 21.56
N GLY A 287 5.22 -5.80 21.15
CA GLY A 287 4.02 -6.61 20.90
C GLY A 287 3.52 -6.63 19.46
N LEU A 288 4.23 -6.03 18.51
CA LEU A 288 3.87 -6.02 17.08
C LEU A 288 4.41 -7.26 16.34
N GLU A 289 4.28 -8.44 16.96
CA GLU A 289 4.81 -9.72 16.43
C GLU A 289 4.29 -10.01 15.01
N ARG A 290 2.98 -9.82 14.77
CA ARG A 290 2.39 -10.10 13.45
C ARG A 290 2.92 -9.18 12.36
N VAL A 291 3.19 -7.91 12.69
CA VAL A 291 3.77 -6.96 11.74
C VAL A 291 5.17 -7.44 11.37
N SER A 292 6.00 -7.74 12.36
CA SER A 292 7.34 -8.27 12.15
C SER A 292 7.36 -9.58 11.35
N GLN A 293 6.43 -10.50 11.62
CA GLN A 293 6.29 -11.75 10.87
C GLN A 293 5.94 -11.50 9.41
N ARG A 294 4.93 -10.66 9.15
CA ARG A 294 4.52 -10.32 7.78
C ARG A 294 5.64 -9.62 7.01
N THR A 295 6.36 -8.69 7.65
CA THR A 295 7.52 -8.03 7.04
C THR A 295 8.62 -9.03 6.68
N ALA A 296 8.97 -9.94 7.59
CA ALA A 296 9.98 -10.97 7.32
C ALA A 296 9.55 -11.92 6.18
N LEU A 297 8.29 -12.37 6.18
CA LEU A 297 7.73 -13.19 5.12
C LEU A 297 7.76 -12.48 3.77
N TRP A 298 7.35 -11.20 3.75
CA TRP A 298 7.37 -10.38 2.54
C TRP A 298 8.78 -10.25 1.98
N LEU A 299 9.76 -9.86 2.80
CA LEU A 299 11.16 -9.71 2.38
C LEU A 299 11.74 -11.00 1.76
N ILE A 300 11.44 -12.16 2.37
CA ILE A 300 11.94 -13.45 1.88
C ILE A 300 11.25 -13.89 0.59
N LEU A 301 9.94 -13.64 0.47
CA LEU A 301 9.15 -14.07 -0.68
C LEU A 301 9.23 -13.10 -1.86
N SER A 302 9.60 -11.83 -1.63
CA SER A 302 9.81 -10.83 -2.68
C SER A 302 11.19 -10.94 -3.35
N GLU A 303 12.20 -11.46 -2.64
CA GLU A 303 13.55 -11.69 -3.17
C GLU A 303 13.72 -13.03 -3.93
N ALA A 304 12.74 -13.93 -3.84
CA ALA A 304 12.77 -15.29 -4.40
C ALA A 304 12.10 -15.43 -5.78
#